data_AF-A0A653D496-F1
#
_entry.id   AF-A0A653D496-F1
#
_cell.length_a   1.000
_cell.length_b   1.000
_cell.length_c   1.000
_cell.angle_alpha   90.00
_cell.angle_beta   90.00
_cell.angle_gamma   90.00
#
_symmetry.space_group_name_H-M   'P 1'
#
loop_
_entity.id
_entity.type
_entity.pdbx_description
1 polymer ?
#
loop_
_entity_poly.entity_id
_entity_poly.type
_entity_poly.pdbx_seq_one_letter_code
_entity_poly.pdbx_strand_id
1 'polypeptide(L)'
;MCKIVMPGMVERRKGVVVNISSTAAQIPSPMLTVYAATKSYVVKFSEDLATEYARYGITVQCLLPGYVVTNMSKIRSSTWMAPTPLKFVAEAMKTIGVREKTTGFFPHTLLVGVVNFIDGISPAFSRWLITRTMMNIRARALRKSVKS
;
A
#
# COMPACT_ATOMS: atom_id res chain seq x y z
N MET A 1 -4.95 -10.00 15.03
CA MET A 1 -6.33 -9.64 14.60
C MET A 1 -6.97 -10.78 13.80
N CYS A 2 -6.42 -11.20 12.65
CA CYS A 2 -7.00 -12.29 11.84
C CYS A 2 -7.31 -13.55 12.66
N LYS A 3 -6.36 -14.04 13.48
CA LYS A 3 -6.58 -15.21 14.35
C LYS A 3 -7.85 -15.12 15.24
N ILE A 4 -8.25 -13.92 15.65
CA ILE A 4 -9.40 -13.71 16.54
C ILE A 4 -10.72 -13.78 15.76
N VAL A 5 -10.76 -13.20 14.56
CA VAL A 5 -12.02 -13.03 13.80
C VAL A 5 -12.29 -14.17 12.81
N MET A 6 -11.23 -14.83 12.32
CA MET A 6 -11.32 -15.85 11.28
C MET A 6 -12.12 -17.08 11.68
N PRO A 7 -12.04 -17.63 12.92
CA PRO A 7 -12.85 -18.78 13.31
C PRO A 7 -14.36 -18.56 13.10
N GLY A 8 -14.88 -17.40 13.51
CA GLY A 8 -16.29 -17.07 13.29
C GLY A 8 -16.65 -16.83 11.82
N MET A 9 -15.72 -16.33 11.00
CA MET A 9 -15.95 -16.21 9.55
C MET A 9 -16.00 -17.58 8.87
N VAL A 10 -15.18 -18.54 9.33
CA VAL A 10 -15.16 -19.92 8.83
C VAL A 10 -16.47 -20.62 9.15
N GLU A 11 -16.96 -20.49 10.40
CA GLU A 11 -18.24 -21.06 10.83
C GLU A 11 -19.41 -20.55 9.97
N ARG A 12 -19.45 -19.23 9.72
CA ARG A 12 -20.48 -18.60 8.88
C ARG A 12 -20.29 -18.80 7.37
N ARG A 13 -19.18 -19.41 6.95
CA ARG A 13 -18.76 -19.54 5.54
C ARG A 13 -18.79 -18.22 4.76
N LYS A 14 -18.55 -17.11 5.45
CA LYS A 14 -18.67 -15.75 4.91
C LYS A 14 -17.86 -14.75 5.72
N GLY A 15 -16.99 -14.00 5.04
CA GLY A 15 -16.23 -12.93 5.67
C GLY A 15 -15.38 -12.15 4.67
N VAL A 16 -15.02 -10.93 5.04
CA VAL A 16 -14.06 -10.10 4.31
C VAL A 16 -13.01 -9.59 5.29
N VAL A 17 -11.73 -9.81 4.98
CA VAL A 17 -10.59 -9.23 5.69
C VAL A 17 -9.84 -8.32 4.73
N VAL A 18 -9.65 -7.07 5.12
CA VAL A 18 -8.89 -6.09 4.35
C VAL A 18 -7.66 -5.68 5.15
N ASN A 19 -6.49 -6.08 4.68
CA ASN A 19 -5.21 -5.70 5.27
C ASN A 19 -4.64 -4.48 4.54
N ILE A 20 -4.07 -3.54 5.30
CA ILE A 20 -3.49 -2.32 4.75
C ILE A 20 -1.96 -2.43 4.73
N SER A 21 -1.41 -2.63 3.53
CA SER A 21 0.00 -2.57 3.24
C SER A 21 0.41 -1.16 2.77
N SER A 22 1.26 -1.04 1.74
CA SER A 22 1.70 0.20 1.13
C SER A 22 2.31 -0.09 -0.24
N THR A 23 2.27 0.89 -1.15
CA THR A 23 3.10 0.88 -2.37
C THR A 23 4.58 0.67 -2.08
N ALA A 24 5.07 1.06 -0.90
CA ALA A 24 6.45 0.84 -0.46
C ALA A 24 6.85 -0.65 -0.35
N ALA A 25 5.88 -1.58 -0.35
CA ALA A 25 6.13 -3.01 -0.41
C ALA A 25 6.47 -3.51 -1.84
N GLN A 26 6.16 -2.73 -2.87
CA GLN A 26 6.31 -3.12 -4.28
C GLN A 26 7.40 -2.33 -5.00
N ILE A 27 7.59 -1.07 -4.64
CA ILE A 27 8.58 -0.21 -5.28
C ILE A 27 9.79 0.01 -4.37
N PRO A 28 10.99 0.23 -4.92
CA PRO A 28 12.15 0.58 -4.12
C PRO A 28 11.84 1.76 -3.19
N SER A 29 12.14 1.59 -1.91
CA SER A 29 11.79 2.57 -0.86
C SER A 29 12.98 2.81 0.08
N PRO A 30 14.11 3.33 -0.45
CA PRO A 30 15.28 3.63 0.37
C PRO A 30 14.91 4.66 1.45
N MET A 31 15.59 4.58 2.61
CA MET A 31 15.28 5.33 3.84
C MET A 31 14.00 4.88 4.57
N LEU A 32 13.23 3.96 4.01
CA LEU A 32 12.05 3.35 4.62
C LEU A 32 12.19 1.82 4.74
N THR A 33 13.41 1.29 4.78
CA THR A 33 13.70 -0.16 4.68
C THR A 33 12.88 -1.01 5.63
N VAL A 34 12.88 -0.70 6.92
CA VAL A 34 12.11 -1.47 7.93
C VAL A 34 10.62 -1.38 7.66
N TYR A 35 10.11 -0.19 7.33
CA TYR A 35 8.71 0.00 6.99
C TYR A 35 8.33 -0.81 5.73
N ALA A 36 9.09 -0.70 4.65
CA ALA A 36 8.89 -1.45 3.41
C ALA A 36 8.91 -2.97 3.64
N ALA A 37 9.84 -3.47 4.46
CA ALA A 37 9.91 -4.88 4.83
C ALA A 37 8.64 -5.33 5.59
N THR A 38 8.20 -4.57 6.60
CA THR A 38 6.96 -4.91 7.34
C THR A 38 5.73 -4.87 6.44
N LYS A 39 5.67 -3.95 5.47
CA LYS A 39 4.57 -3.89 4.51
C LYS A 39 4.61 -5.01 3.48
N SER A 40 5.80 -5.46 3.09
CA SER A 40 5.99 -6.66 2.25
C SER A 40 5.53 -7.93 2.95
N TYR A 41 5.81 -8.07 4.25
CA TYR A 41 5.25 -9.15 5.07
C TYR A 41 3.72 -9.16 5.02
N VAL A 42 3.07 -8.00 5.18
CA VAL A 42 1.60 -7.90 5.13
C VAL A 42 1.05 -8.35 3.77
N VAL A 43 1.75 -8.05 2.67
CA VAL A 43 1.36 -8.54 1.33
C VAL A 43 1.37 -10.05 1.31
N LYS A 44 2.52 -10.68 1.61
CA LYS A 44 2.66 -12.14 1.53
C LYS A 44 1.70 -12.85 2.47
N PHE A 45 1.59 -12.36 3.70
CA PHE A 45 0.65 -12.86 4.69
C PHE A 45 -0.80 -12.82 4.19
N SER A 46 -1.18 -11.78 3.44
CA SER A 46 -2.57 -11.65 2.95
C SER A 46 -2.84 -12.56 1.75
N GLU A 47 -1.87 -12.72 0.84
CA GLU A 47 -1.97 -13.60 -0.34
C GLU A 47 -2.11 -15.07 0.09
N ASP A 48 -1.28 -15.51 1.03
CA ASP A 48 -1.33 -16.88 1.54
C ASP A 48 -2.64 -17.13 2.29
N LEU A 49 -3.06 -16.18 3.15
CA LEU A 49 -4.32 -16.28 3.87
C LEU A 49 -5.54 -16.28 2.94
N ALA A 50 -5.51 -15.53 1.84
CA ALA A 50 -6.55 -15.57 0.82
C ALA A 50 -6.69 -16.98 0.24
N THR A 51 -5.55 -17.60 -0.12
CA THR A 51 -5.50 -18.94 -0.70
C THR A 51 -5.99 -20.00 0.28
N GLU A 52 -5.49 -19.99 1.52
CA GLU A 52 -5.85 -20.94 2.57
C GLU A 52 -7.35 -20.90 2.92
N TYR A 53 -7.93 -19.69 2.90
CA TYR A 53 -9.30 -19.48 3.37
C TYR A 53 -10.36 -19.35 2.27
N ALA A 54 -9.96 -19.35 0.99
CA ALA A 54 -10.87 -19.29 -0.16
C ALA A 54 -11.97 -20.37 -0.09
N ARG A 55 -11.60 -21.60 0.29
CA ARG A 55 -12.54 -22.74 0.42
C ARG A 55 -13.63 -22.55 1.49
N TYR A 56 -13.47 -21.57 2.38
CA TYR A 56 -14.44 -21.23 3.41
C TYR A 56 -15.32 -20.03 3.05
N GLY A 57 -15.25 -19.52 1.82
CA GLY A 57 -16.05 -18.36 1.40
C GLY A 57 -15.58 -17.04 2.04
N ILE A 58 -14.30 -16.96 2.39
CA ILE A 58 -13.68 -15.78 3.00
C ILE A 58 -12.82 -15.08 1.96
N THR A 59 -13.10 -13.79 1.75
CA THR A 59 -12.27 -12.93 0.90
C THR A 59 -11.22 -12.25 1.76
N VAL A 60 -9.95 -12.43 1.43
CA VAL A 60 -8.86 -11.65 2.00
C VAL A 60 -8.28 -10.75 0.90
N GLN A 61 -8.23 -9.45 1.15
CA GLN A 61 -7.65 -8.48 0.22
C GLN A 61 -6.56 -7.65 0.92
N CYS A 62 -5.45 -7.42 0.20
CA CYS A 62 -4.38 -6.52 0.59
C CYS A 62 -4.47 -5.21 -0.22
N LEU A 63 -4.66 -4.09 0.47
CA LEU A 63 -4.60 -2.76 -0.10
C LEU A 63 -3.21 -2.15 0.05
N LEU A 64 -2.63 -1.65 -1.03
CA LEU A 64 -1.30 -1.05 -1.09
C LEU A 64 -1.40 0.44 -1.42
N PRO A 65 -1.89 1.28 -0.48
CA PRO A 65 -2.01 2.71 -0.73
C PRO A 65 -0.66 3.38 -0.98
N GLY A 66 -0.66 4.35 -1.89
CA GLY A 66 0.33 5.42 -1.96
C GLY A 66 0.03 6.51 -0.93
N TYR A 67 0.38 7.75 -1.26
CA TYR A 67 0.05 8.87 -0.38
C TYR A 67 -1.46 9.09 -0.28
N VAL A 68 -1.95 9.32 0.94
CA VAL A 68 -3.35 9.71 1.25
C VAL A 68 -3.27 10.83 2.28
N VAL A 69 -4.15 11.84 2.16
CA VAL A 69 -4.18 13.01 3.04
C VAL A 69 -4.53 12.57 4.48
N THR A 70 -3.49 12.35 5.28
CA THR A 70 -3.56 11.83 6.65
C THR A 70 -2.45 12.44 7.49
N ASN A 71 -2.60 12.38 8.82
CA ASN A 71 -1.56 12.81 9.77
C ASN A 71 -0.21 12.10 9.53
N MET A 72 -0.23 10.82 9.13
CA MET A 72 0.97 10.06 8.80
C MET A 72 1.73 10.66 7.62
N SER A 73 1.03 11.08 6.56
CA SER A 73 1.63 11.66 5.35
C SER A 73 2.12 13.10 5.54
N LYS A 74 1.59 13.82 6.54
CA LYS A 74 1.76 15.28 6.73
C LYS A 74 1.37 16.13 5.51
N ILE A 75 0.56 15.58 4.60
CA ILE A 75 -0.03 16.29 3.45
C ILE A 75 -1.27 17.03 3.94
N ARG A 76 -1.40 18.32 3.58
CA ARG A 76 -2.49 19.19 4.07
C ARG A 76 -3.66 19.32 3.09
N SER A 77 -3.45 19.08 1.81
CA SER A 77 -4.46 19.22 0.77
C SER A 77 -4.44 18.03 -0.18
N SER A 78 -5.60 17.69 -0.74
CA SER A 78 -5.71 16.62 -1.71
C SER A 78 -5.04 17.00 -3.02
N THR A 79 -4.47 15.99 -3.68
CA THR A 79 -3.88 16.10 -5.02
C THR A 79 -4.33 14.92 -5.86
N TRP A 80 -4.01 14.92 -7.15
CA TRP A 80 -4.24 13.78 -8.03
C TRP A 80 -3.67 12.45 -7.48
N MET A 81 -2.49 12.53 -6.84
CA MET A 81 -1.78 11.38 -6.28
C MET A 81 -2.05 11.14 -4.79
N ALA A 82 -2.66 12.11 -4.10
CA ALA A 82 -2.99 12.04 -2.68
C ALA A 82 -4.46 12.38 -2.46
N PRO A 83 -5.38 11.40 -2.57
CA PRO A 83 -6.79 11.64 -2.32
C PRO A 83 -7.08 11.89 -0.83
N THR A 84 -8.27 12.42 -0.53
CA THR A 84 -8.79 12.41 0.84
C THR A 84 -9.06 10.97 1.31
N PRO A 85 -9.07 10.69 2.62
CA PRO A 85 -9.36 9.35 3.13
C PRO A 85 -10.71 8.81 2.66
N LEU A 86 -11.75 9.65 2.68
CA LEU A 86 -13.10 9.25 2.23
C LEU A 86 -13.11 8.86 0.75
N LYS A 87 -12.44 9.64 -0.12
CA LYS A 87 -12.32 9.32 -1.53
C LYS A 87 -11.53 8.03 -1.75
N PHE A 88 -10.43 7.86 -1.02
CA PHE A 88 -9.64 6.63 -1.10
C PHE A 88 -10.46 5.40 -0.71
N VAL A 89 -11.19 5.45 0.41
CA VAL A 89 -12.05 4.35 0.87
C VAL A 89 -13.15 4.07 -0.15
N ALA A 90 -13.82 5.10 -0.68
CA ALA A 90 -14.87 4.93 -1.68
C ALA A 90 -14.38 4.21 -2.95
N GLU A 91 -13.17 4.52 -3.42
CA GLU A 91 -12.55 3.81 -4.56
C GLU A 91 -12.07 2.41 -4.18
N ALA A 92 -11.42 2.25 -3.03
CA ALA A 92 -10.90 0.96 -2.59
C ALA A 92 -12.02 -0.06 -2.36
N MET A 93 -13.17 0.37 -1.82
CA MET A 93 -14.33 -0.49 -1.61
C MET A 93 -14.85 -1.13 -2.90
N LYS A 94 -14.73 -0.44 -4.05
CA LYS A 94 -15.14 -0.99 -5.36
C LYS A 94 -14.26 -2.17 -5.81
N THR A 95 -13.09 -2.34 -5.19
CA THR A 95 -12.14 -3.39 -5.57
C THR A 95 -12.29 -4.67 -4.75
N ILE A 96 -13.05 -4.63 -3.65
CA ILE A 96 -13.20 -5.75 -2.71
C ILE A 96 -13.78 -6.96 -3.44
N GLY A 97 -13.12 -8.12 -3.31
CA GLY A 97 -13.53 -9.36 -3.95
C GLY A 97 -13.21 -9.47 -5.45
N VAL A 98 -12.69 -8.40 -6.07
CA VAL A 98 -12.28 -8.42 -7.50
C VAL A 98 -10.80 -8.76 -7.64
N ARG A 99 -9.96 -8.32 -6.70
CA ARG A 99 -8.52 -8.61 -6.68
C ARG A 99 -8.06 -8.96 -5.27
N GLU A 100 -7.14 -9.89 -5.12
CA GLU A 100 -6.53 -10.17 -3.80
C GLU A 100 -5.55 -9.06 -3.39
N LYS A 101 -4.89 -8.43 -4.36
CA LYS A 101 -3.92 -7.35 -4.15
C LYS A 101 -4.18 -6.18 -5.08
N THR A 102 -4.28 -4.97 -4.53
CA THR A 102 -4.53 -3.75 -5.30
C THR A 102 -4.06 -2.51 -4.54
N THR A 103 -3.79 -1.41 -5.22
CA THR A 103 -3.50 -0.13 -4.54
C THR A 103 -4.76 0.54 -3.99
N GLY A 104 -5.95 0.13 -4.46
CA GLY A 104 -7.24 0.70 -4.09
C GLY A 104 -7.54 2.06 -4.74
N PHE A 105 -6.61 2.64 -5.50
CA PHE A 105 -6.77 3.94 -6.13
C PHE A 105 -6.00 4.04 -7.45
N PHE A 106 -6.68 4.34 -8.54
CA PHE A 106 -6.11 4.26 -9.89
C PHE A 106 -4.80 5.04 -10.08
N PRO A 107 -4.67 6.31 -9.64
CA PRO A 107 -3.40 7.04 -9.71
C PRO A 107 -2.23 6.34 -9.00
N HIS A 108 -2.47 5.63 -7.89
CA HIS A 108 -1.43 4.85 -7.22
C HIS A 108 -1.00 3.64 -8.06
N THR A 109 -1.95 2.95 -8.72
CA THR A 109 -1.64 1.86 -9.66
C THR A 109 -0.80 2.36 -10.83
N LEU A 110 -1.15 3.50 -11.42
CA LEU A 110 -0.39 4.10 -12.50
C LEU A 110 1.05 4.41 -12.08
N LEU A 111 1.24 5.02 -10.91
CA LEU A 111 2.58 5.31 -10.38
C LEU A 111 3.41 4.03 -10.20
N VAL A 112 2.86 3.00 -9.56
CA VAL A 112 3.56 1.72 -9.38
C VAL A 112 3.92 1.11 -10.72
N GLY A 113 3.01 1.15 -11.69
CA GLY A 113 3.26 0.67 -13.06
C GLY A 113 4.41 1.40 -13.74
N VAL A 114 4.45 2.74 -13.65
CA VAL A 114 5.54 3.55 -14.21
C VAL A 114 6.87 3.23 -13.54
N VAL A 115 6.90 3.11 -12.21
CA VAL A 115 8.13 2.78 -11.48
C VAL A 115 8.64 1.39 -11.87
N ASN A 116 7.78 0.39 -11.91
CA ASN A 116 8.16 -0.97 -12.30
C ASN A 116 8.61 -1.04 -13.77
N PHE A 117 8.00 -0.25 -14.65
CA PHE A 117 8.42 -0.16 -16.04
C PHE A 117 9.84 0.41 -16.18
N ILE A 118 10.13 1.53 -15.48
CA ILE A 118 11.46 2.13 -15.47
C ILE A 118 12.49 1.16 -14.86
N ASP A 119 12.11 0.45 -13.79
CA ASP A 119 12.96 -0.56 -13.16
C ASP A 119 13.27 -1.72 -14.10
N GLY A 120 12.27 -2.19 -14.87
CA GLY A 120 12.45 -3.24 -15.88
C GLY A 120 13.37 -2.83 -17.04
N ILE A 121 13.40 -1.56 -17.41
CA ILE A 121 14.31 -1.04 -18.46
C ILE A 121 15.71 -0.79 -17.90
N SER A 122 15.82 -0.12 -16.76
CA SER A 122 17.09 0.25 -16.16
C SER A 122 17.01 0.26 -14.62
N PRO A 123 17.37 -0.86 -13.97
CA PRO A 123 17.36 -0.96 -12.52
C PRO A 123 18.33 0.02 -11.83
N ALA A 124 19.45 0.36 -12.48
CA ALA A 124 20.41 1.32 -11.94
C ALA A 124 19.83 2.74 -11.93
N PHE A 125 19.18 3.15 -13.03
CA PHE A 125 18.56 4.46 -13.13
C PHE A 125 17.35 4.58 -12.20
N SER A 126 16.48 3.56 -12.15
CA SER A 126 15.35 3.48 -11.22
C SER A 126 15.79 3.71 -9.77
N ARG A 127 16.78 2.94 -9.31
CA ARG A 127 17.34 3.07 -7.95
C ARG A 127 17.92 4.46 -7.70
N TRP A 128 18.66 5.03 -8.65
CA TRP A 128 19.20 6.38 -8.53
C TRP A 128 18.08 7.43 -8.41
N LEU A 129 17.07 7.38 -9.29
CA LEU A 129 15.97 8.34 -9.35
C LEU A 129 15.13 8.30 -8.07
N ILE A 130 14.77 7.10 -7.62
CA ILE A 130 13.99 6.90 -6.41
C ILE A 130 14.78 7.34 -5.18
N THR A 131 16.05 6.96 -5.07
CA THR A 131 16.91 7.36 -3.95
C THR A 131 17.05 8.87 -3.88
N ARG A 132 17.31 9.52 -5.02
CA ARG A 132 17.38 10.99 -5.10
C ARG A 132 16.06 11.65 -4.67
N THR A 133 14.93 11.10 -5.10
CA THR A 133 13.60 11.61 -4.72
C THR A 133 13.34 11.47 -3.22
N MET A 134 13.63 10.30 -2.65
CA MET A 134 13.50 10.03 -1.21
C MET A 134 14.41 10.93 -0.38
N MET A 135 15.67 11.12 -0.80
CA MET A 135 16.61 12.04 -0.14
C MET A 135 16.08 13.49 -0.16
N ASN A 136 15.53 13.95 -1.30
CA ASN A 136 14.94 15.28 -1.40
C ASN A 136 13.70 15.45 -0.50
N ILE A 137 12.86 14.43 -0.39
CA ILE A 137 11.71 14.45 0.54
C ILE A 137 12.20 14.51 1.99
N ARG A 138 13.17 13.66 2.36
CA ARG A 138 13.77 13.66 3.71
C ARG A 138 14.42 14.99 4.04
N ALA A 139 15.22 15.56 3.13
CA ALA A 139 15.86 16.85 3.33
C ALA A 139 14.83 17.98 3.55
N ARG A 140 13.74 17.99 2.77
CA ARG A 140 12.64 18.95 2.97
C ARG A 140 11.93 18.76 4.31
N ALA A 141 11.73 17.51 4.74
CA ALA A 141 11.12 17.20 6.04
C ALA A 141 12.01 17.67 7.21
N LEU A 142 13.32 17.40 7.15
CA LEU A 142 14.28 17.84 8.17
C LEU A 142 14.40 19.37 8.22
N ARG A 143 14.41 20.06 7.08
CA ARG A 143 14.39 21.53 7.06
C ARG A 143 13.14 22.13 7.70
N LYS A 144 12.00 21.44 7.65
CA LYS A 144 10.77 21.87 8.33
C LYS A 144 10.79 21.57 9.83
N SER A 145 11.42 20.47 10.26
CA SER A 145 11.51 20.15 11.69
C SER A 145 12.47 21.06 12.46
N VAL A 146 13.49 21.61 11.80
CA VAL A 146 14.43 22.58 12.43
C VAL A 146 13.81 23.97 12.58
N LYS A 147 12.78 24.30 11.79
CA LYS A 147 12.09 25.61 11.82
C LYS A 147 10.83 25.63 12.71
N SER A 148 10.46 24.50 13.29
CA SER A 148 9.27 24.32 14.13
C SER A 148 9.67 24.10 15.58
#